data_AF-A0A2C9KLC3-F1
#
_entry.id   AF-A0A2C9KLC3-F1
#
_cell.length_a   1.000
_cell.length_b   1.000
_cell.length_c   1.000
_cell.angle_alpha   90.00
_cell.angle_beta   90.00
_cell.angle_gamma   90.00
#
_symmetry.space_group_name_H-M   'P 1'
#
loop_
_entity.id
_entity.type
_entity.pdbx_description
1 polymer ?
#
loop_
_entity_poly.entity_id
_entity_poly.type
_entity_poly.pdbx_seq_one_letter_code
_entity_poly.pdbx_strand_id
1 'polypeptide(L)'
;MMYMFYNDQSPPMNISETVKGHTKGVVAFDQTSGFWMIHSAPEYPPRKANGYQWKLSASKFGQNFLCVSFPLAQLDVIGHQLYYYQPHVYDHYFPQDFVARFPILDAIIKGGPVKGPPWFNLTSVTSLRGQSFLSFAKSDNFGD
;
A
#
# COMPACT_ATOMS: atom_id res chain seq x y z
N MET A 1 10.19 -12.68 5.16
CA MET A 1 8.90 -12.14 4.68
C MET A 1 8.82 -10.67 5.09
N MET A 2 8.49 -9.80 4.15
CA MET A 2 8.21 -8.38 4.37
C MET A 2 6.70 -8.15 4.49
N TYR A 3 6.28 -7.10 5.21
CA TYR A 3 4.90 -6.63 5.18
C TYR A 3 4.81 -5.12 5.37
N MET A 4 3.70 -4.53 4.90
CA MET A 4 3.34 -3.14 5.07
C MET A 4 1.83 -3.00 5.17
N PHE A 5 1.35 -2.34 6.21
CA PHE A 5 -0.05 -1.95 6.39
C PHE A 5 -0.18 -0.44 6.25
N TYR A 6 -1.16 -0.01 5.48
CA TYR A 6 -1.42 1.41 5.27
C TYR A 6 -2.91 1.73 5.32
N ASN A 7 -3.24 2.85 5.94
CA ASN A 7 -4.60 3.34 6.12
C ASN A 7 -4.56 4.80 6.57
N ASP A 8 -5.25 5.70 5.86
CA ASP A 8 -5.41 7.11 6.23
C ASP A 8 -6.25 7.32 7.51
N GLN A 9 -6.79 6.23 8.08
CA GLN A 9 -7.57 6.24 9.31
C GLN A 9 -7.06 5.19 10.32
N SER A 10 -5.76 4.93 10.38
CA SER A 10 -5.19 3.95 11.32
C SER A 10 -5.15 4.47 12.77
N PRO A 11 -5.42 3.62 13.79
CA PRO A 11 -5.22 3.99 15.20
C PRO A 11 -3.76 3.80 15.66
N PRO A 12 -3.19 4.71 16.48
CA PRO A 12 -3.71 6.03 16.85
C PRO A 12 -3.55 7.03 15.69
N MET A 13 -4.58 7.84 15.44
CA MET A 13 -4.61 8.80 14.34
C MET A 13 -3.91 10.09 14.79
N ASN A 14 -2.76 10.43 14.22
CA ASN A 14 -2.09 11.71 14.46
C ASN A 14 -2.50 12.76 13.40
N ILE A 15 -2.55 14.04 13.78
CA ILE A 15 -3.00 15.13 12.91
C ILE A 15 -2.15 15.28 11.62
N SER A 16 -0.86 14.90 11.65
CA SER A 16 0.01 14.92 10.46
C SER A 16 -0.37 13.89 9.38
N GLU A 17 -1.28 12.96 9.67
CA GLU A 17 -1.74 11.91 8.76
C GLU A 17 -2.78 12.43 7.75
N THR A 18 -3.31 13.64 7.96
CA THR A 18 -4.27 14.32 7.07
C THR A 18 -3.68 14.78 5.72
N VAL A 19 -2.35 14.74 5.57
CA VAL A 19 -1.63 15.16 4.34
C VAL A 19 -1.28 13.96 3.45
N LYS A 20 -1.67 12.75 3.82
CA LYS A 20 -1.38 11.51 3.07
C LYS A 20 -2.56 11.11 2.18
N GLY A 21 -2.29 10.27 1.19
CA GLY A 21 -3.34 9.82 0.27
C GLY A 21 -4.45 9.04 0.98
N HIS A 22 -5.69 9.27 0.56
CA HIS A 22 -6.87 8.52 1.00
C HIS A 22 -6.85 7.10 0.42
N THR A 23 -6.00 6.25 0.99
CA THR A 23 -5.75 4.89 0.49
C THR A 23 -5.52 3.93 1.65
N LYS A 24 -5.94 2.68 1.47
CA LYS A 24 -5.91 1.65 2.51
C LYS A 24 -5.59 0.29 1.91
N GLY A 25 -4.80 -0.50 2.63
CA GLY A 25 -4.45 -1.84 2.20
C GLY A 25 -3.29 -2.50 2.93
N VAL A 26 -2.92 -3.65 2.39
CA VAL A 26 -1.87 -4.52 2.92
C VAL A 26 -1.01 -5.02 1.77
N VAL A 27 0.30 -4.97 1.95
CA VAL A 27 1.28 -5.65 1.09
C VAL A 27 2.07 -6.62 1.94
N ALA A 28 2.25 -7.85 1.47
CA ALA A 28 3.13 -8.82 2.11
C ALA A 28 3.76 -9.74 1.07
N PHE A 29 5.08 -9.96 1.18
CA PHE A 29 5.85 -10.78 0.25
C PHE A 29 6.89 -11.64 0.98
N ASP A 30 7.07 -12.87 0.52
CA ASP A 30 8.25 -13.69 0.79
C ASP A 30 9.24 -13.63 -0.39
N GLN A 31 10.25 -14.50 -0.38
CA GLN A 31 11.31 -14.52 -1.40
C GLN A 31 10.84 -15.00 -2.78
N THR A 32 9.58 -15.41 -2.91
CA THR A 32 9.02 -16.02 -4.12
C THR A 32 7.79 -15.27 -4.61
N SER A 33 6.86 -14.92 -3.71
CA SER A 33 5.57 -14.35 -4.06
C SER A 33 4.98 -13.57 -2.88
N GLY A 34 3.83 -12.97 -3.11
CA GLY A 34 3.12 -12.23 -2.09
C GLY A 34 1.73 -11.85 -2.54
N PHE A 35 1.12 -10.92 -1.82
CA PHE A 35 -0.14 -10.33 -2.21
C PHE A 35 -0.15 -8.84 -1.97
N TRP A 36 -1.02 -8.17 -2.73
CA TRP A 36 -1.44 -6.81 -2.47
C TRP A 36 -2.96 -6.81 -2.31
N MET A 37 -3.41 -6.35 -1.15
CA MET A 37 -4.81 -6.15 -0.82
C MET A 37 -5.11 -4.67 -0.77
N ILE A 38 -6.11 -4.25 -1.53
CA ILE A 38 -6.65 -2.88 -1.55
C ILE A 38 -8.05 -2.95 -0.96
N HIS A 39 -8.39 -2.02 -0.07
CA HIS A 39 -9.72 -1.99 0.55
C HIS A 39 -10.19 -0.59 0.91
N SER A 40 -11.46 -0.48 1.32
CA SER A 40 -12.05 0.77 1.79
C SER A 40 -12.31 0.82 3.30
N ALA A 41 -12.10 -0.29 4.02
CA ALA A 41 -12.41 -0.38 5.46
C ALA A 41 -11.51 0.51 6.35
N PRO A 42 -12.07 1.45 7.12
CA PRO A 42 -11.32 2.28 8.07
C PRO A 42 -10.77 1.44 9.23
N GLU A 43 -9.67 1.89 9.84
CA GLU A 43 -9.08 1.28 11.04
C GLU A 43 -8.73 -0.23 10.91
N TYR A 44 -8.56 -0.71 9.69
CA TYR A 44 -8.25 -2.10 9.37
C TYR A 44 -7.00 -2.20 8.47
N PRO A 45 -6.17 -3.26 8.63
CA PRO A 45 -6.15 -4.18 9.77
C PRO A 45 -5.58 -3.51 11.04
N PRO A 46 -5.75 -4.10 12.24
CA PRO A 46 -4.94 -3.71 13.39
C PRO A 46 -3.44 -3.90 13.12
N ARG A 47 -2.60 -3.26 13.93
CA ARG A 47 -1.16 -3.58 13.98
C ARG A 47 -0.98 -5.09 14.15
N LYS A 48 0.03 -5.67 13.50
CA LYS A 48 0.26 -7.12 13.45
C LYS A 48 0.33 -7.74 14.85
N ALA A 49 0.97 -7.04 15.81
CA ALA A 49 1.09 -7.49 17.20
C ALA A 49 -0.25 -7.64 17.94
N ASN A 50 -1.30 -6.96 17.50
CA ASN A 50 -2.63 -6.99 18.14
C ASN A 50 -3.52 -8.13 17.61
N GLY A 51 -3.06 -8.88 16.60
CA GLY A 51 -3.84 -9.93 15.96
C GLY A 51 -4.99 -9.40 15.09
N TYR A 52 -5.77 -10.33 14.54
CA TYR A 52 -6.94 -9.99 13.73
C TYR A 52 -8.06 -9.41 14.60
N GLN A 53 -8.58 -8.25 14.19
CA GLN A 53 -9.78 -7.66 14.78
C GLN A 53 -10.55 -6.92 13.68
N TRP A 54 -11.88 -7.05 13.71
CA TRP A 54 -12.77 -6.28 12.86
C TRP A 54 -13.50 -5.23 13.70
N LYS A 55 -13.30 -3.96 13.39
CA LYS A 55 -13.95 -2.86 14.14
C LYS A 55 -15.36 -2.60 13.64
N LEU A 56 -16.27 -2.30 14.57
CA LEU A 56 -17.65 -1.94 14.24
C LEU A 56 -17.73 -0.69 13.35
N SER A 57 -16.78 0.23 13.44
CA SER A 57 -16.69 1.41 12.57
C SER A 57 -16.54 1.02 11.09
N ALA A 58 -15.89 -0.09 10.78
CA ALA A 58 -15.76 -0.62 9.42
C ALA A 58 -17.05 -1.26 8.88
N SER A 59 -18.04 -1.53 9.73
CA SER A 59 -19.32 -2.15 9.36
C SER A 59 -20.44 -1.16 9.03
N LYS A 60 -20.22 0.16 9.23
CA LYS A 60 -21.26 1.17 9.00
C LYS A 60 -21.67 1.30 7.53
N PHE A 61 -20.72 1.09 6.61
CA PHE A 61 -20.92 1.21 5.17
C PHE A 61 -20.46 -0.05 4.45
N GLY A 62 -20.98 -0.29 3.24
CA GLY A 62 -20.47 -1.35 2.36
C GLY A 62 -18.99 -1.12 2.05
N GLN A 63 -18.17 -2.14 2.28
CA GLN A 63 -16.72 -2.10 2.03
C GLN A 63 -16.36 -3.03 0.88
N ASN A 64 -15.40 -2.62 0.05
CA ASN A 64 -14.81 -3.47 -0.98
C ASN A 64 -13.41 -3.90 -0.56
N PHE A 65 -13.05 -5.13 -0.95
CA PHE A 65 -11.71 -5.70 -0.79
C PHE A 65 -11.34 -6.38 -2.11
N LEU A 66 -10.15 -6.06 -2.62
CA LEU A 66 -9.52 -6.76 -3.73
C LEU A 66 -8.17 -7.28 -3.25
N CYS A 67 -7.96 -8.59 -3.27
CA CYS A 67 -6.70 -9.22 -2.90
C CYS A 67 -6.19 -10.04 -4.07
N VAL A 68 -4.98 -9.73 -4.55
CA VAL A 68 -4.37 -10.40 -5.69
C VAL A 68 -2.99 -10.89 -5.29
N SER A 69 -2.71 -12.16 -5.61
CA SER A 69 -1.37 -12.76 -5.42
C SER A 69 -0.48 -12.42 -6.60
N PHE A 70 0.77 -12.05 -6.32
CA PHE A 70 1.75 -11.62 -7.31
C PHE A 70 3.08 -12.37 -7.13
N PRO A 71 3.82 -12.65 -8.22
CA PRO A 71 5.20 -13.08 -8.09
C PRO A 71 6.05 -11.92 -7.54
N LEU A 72 7.14 -12.24 -6.83
CA LEU A 72 8.00 -11.22 -6.21
C LEU A 72 8.53 -10.18 -7.21
N ALA A 73 8.67 -10.55 -8.49
CA ALA A 73 9.06 -9.63 -9.57
C ALA A 73 8.12 -8.42 -9.74
N GLN A 74 6.88 -8.49 -9.27
CA GLN A 74 5.91 -7.38 -9.34
C GLN A 74 6.04 -6.41 -8.16
N LEU A 75 6.80 -6.74 -7.11
CA LEU A 75 6.89 -5.92 -5.91
C LEU A 75 7.41 -4.51 -6.21
N ASP A 76 8.38 -4.37 -7.13
CA ASP A 76 8.92 -3.06 -7.50
C ASP A 76 7.85 -2.18 -8.19
N VAL A 77 7.09 -2.76 -9.13
CA VAL A 77 6.00 -2.09 -9.84
C VAL A 77 4.89 -1.66 -8.87
N ILE A 78 4.51 -2.55 -7.94
CA ILE A 78 3.53 -2.25 -6.87
C ILE A 78 4.07 -1.16 -5.94
N GLY A 79 5.36 -1.23 -5.58
CA GLY A 79 6.02 -0.22 -4.76
C GLY A 79 6.00 1.16 -5.39
N HIS A 80 6.20 1.25 -6.71
CA HIS A 80 6.06 2.51 -7.44
C HIS A 80 4.62 3.05 -7.44
N GLN A 81 3.60 2.20 -7.56
CA GLN A 81 2.21 2.64 -7.41
C GLN A 81 1.94 3.19 -6.00
N LEU A 82 2.42 2.50 -4.97
CA LEU A 82 2.31 2.96 -3.58
C LEU A 82 3.07 4.27 -3.33
N TYR A 83 4.23 4.48 -3.95
CA TYR A 83 4.95 5.74 -3.86
C TYR A 83 4.11 6.92 -4.36
N TYR A 84 3.39 6.75 -5.48
CA TYR A 84 2.46 7.77 -5.99
C TYR A 84 1.24 7.96 -5.09
N TYR A 85 0.69 6.88 -4.52
CA TYR A 85 -0.41 7.00 -3.57
C TYR A 85 -0.07 7.78 -2.30
N GLN A 86 1.23 7.86 -1.94
CA GLN A 86 1.72 8.46 -0.70
C GLN A 86 0.92 8.01 0.54
N PRO A 87 0.80 6.68 0.76
CA PRO A 87 -0.05 6.14 1.81
C PRO A 87 0.44 6.50 3.20
N HIS A 88 -0.48 6.52 4.16
CA HIS A 88 -0.11 6.51 5.57
C HIS A 88 0.23 5.08 6.02
N VAL A 89 1.53 4.75 6.09
CA VAL A 89 2.04 3.46 6.56
C VAL A 89 2.17 3.48 8.08
N TYR A 90 1.37 2.68 8.78
CA TYR A 90 1.34 2.67 10.25
C TYR A 90 2.03 1.44 10.88
N ASP A 91 2.20 0.35 10.13
CA ASP A 91 2.88 -0.86 10.59
C ASP A 91 3.59 -1.54 9.42
N HIS A 92 4.87 -1.89 9.59
CA HIS A 92 5.65 -2.52 8.54
C HIS A 92 6.84 -3.29 9.12
N TYR A 93 7.35 -4.22 8.31
CA TYR A 93 8.64 -4.87 8.54
C TYR A 93 9.29 -5.13 7.20
N PHE A 94 10.42 -4.48 6.94
CA PHE A 94 11.22 -4.65 5.74
C PHE A 94 12.59 -5.24 6.11
N PRO A 95 12.79 -6.56 5.90
CA PRO A 95 14.09 -7.19 6.02
C PRO A 95 15.14 -6.48 5.15
N GLN A 96 16.40 -6.46 5.60
CA GLN A 96 17.49 -5.74 4.93
C GLN A 96 17.72 -6.20 3.48
N ASP A 97 17.56 -7.49 3.21
CA ASP A 97 17.67 -8.07 1.87
C ASP A 97 16.55 -7.60 0.93
N PHE A 98 15.33 -7.39 1.44
CA PHE A 98 14.26 -6.76 0.69
C PHE A 98 14.56 -5.30 0.37
N VAL A 99 15.03 -4.53 1.34
CA VAL A 99 15.39 -3.11 1.12
C VAL A 99 16.54 -2.97 0.12
N ALA A 100 17.55 -3.83 0.23
CA ALA A 100 18.68 -3.85 -0.70
C ALA A 100 18.26 -4.19 -2.14
N ARG A 101 17.29 -5.10 -2.30
CA ARG A 101 16.79 -5.52 -3.62
C ARG A 101 15.71 -4.58 -4.18
N PHE A 102 14.94 -3.93 -3.32
CA PHE A 102 13.82 -3.04 -3.67
C PHE A 102 13.95 -1.70 -2.93
N PRO A 103 14.83 -0.79 -3.40
CA PRO A 103 15.04 0.51 -2.76
C PRO A 103 13.77 1.37 -2.67
N ILE A 104 12.76 1.10 -3.52
CA ILE A 104 11.46 1.77 -3.49
C ILE A 104 10.76 1.63 -2.13
N LEU A 105 11.01 0.54 -1.38
CA LEU A 105 10.43 0.33 -0.05
C LEU A 105 10.83 1.43 0.93
N ASP A 106 12.10 1.83 0.93
CA ASP A 106 12.60 2.93 1.75
C ASP A 106 11.99 4.28 1.33
N ALA A 107 11.80 4.49 0.02
CA ALA A 107 11.20 5.71 -0.50
C ALA A 107 9.73 5.87 -0.06
N ILE A 108 8.98 4.76 0.06
CA ILE A 108 7.61 4.79 0.58
C ILE A 108 7.58 5.22 2.05
N ILE A 109 8.49 4.71 2.88
CA ILE A 109 8.52 5.05 4.32
C ILE A 109 9.02 6.47 4.55
N LYS A 110 10.09 6.88 3.88
CA LYS A 110 10.59 8.27 3.93
C LYS A 110 9.54 9.24 3.43
N GLY A 111 8.74 8.81 2.45
CA GLY A 111 7.71 9.62 1.82
C GLY A 111 8.29 10.84 1.10
N GLY A 112 7.45 11.85 0.94
CA GLY A 112 7.75 13.09 0.22
C GLY A 112 6.86 13.24 -1.03
N PRO A 113 6.69 14.47 -1.54
CA PRO A 113 5.92 14.72 -2.75
C PRO A 113 6.58 14.02 -3.94
N VAL A 114 5.76 13.57 -4.89
CA VAL A 114 6.26 13.28 -6.25
C VAL A 114 6.91 14.57 -6.74
N LYS A 115 8.15 14.51 -7.23
CA LYS A 115 8.99 15.73 -7.43
C LYS A 115 8.84 16.39 -8.80
N GLY A 116 7.92 15.91 -9.63
CA GLY A 116 7.67 16.47 -10.96
C GLY A 116 6.64 15.64 -11.75
N PRO A 117 6.12 16.18 -12.85
CA PRO A 117 5.20 15.47 -13.72
C PRO A 117 5.86 14.25 -14.38
N PRO A 118 5.07 13.22 -14.76
CA PRO A 118 3.62 13.15 -14.61
C PRO A 118 3.19 12.95 -13.14
N TRP A 119 2.11 13.62 -12.72
CA TRP A 119 1.51 13.49 -11.38
C TRP A 119 0.67 12.22 -11.22
N PHE A 120 0.83 11.28 -12.14
CA PHE A 120 0.14 10.00 -12.15
C PHE A 120 1.07 8.91 -12.67
N ASN A 121 0.75 7.67 -12.32
CA ASN A 121 1.41 6.50 -12.85
C ASN A 121 0.36 5.47 -13.28
N LEU A 122 0.44 5.05 -14.54
CA LEU A 122 -0.41 4.01 -15.10
C LEU A 122 0.45 2.81 -15.44
N THR A 123 0.18 1.67 -14.82
CA THR A 123 0.99 0.45 -15.05
C THR A 123 0.14 -0.80 -15.02
N SER A 124 0.59 -1.85 -15.72
CA SER A 124 0.02 -3.18 -15.59
C SER A 124 0.72 -3.96 -14.48
N VAL A 125 -0.05 -4.60 -13.61
CA VAL A 125 0.45 -5.59 -12.66
C VAL A 125 -0.12 -6.96 -13.01
N THR A 126 0.75 -7.98 -13.02
CA THR A 126 0.39 -9.32 -13.48
C THR A 126 0.41 -10.30 -12.33
N SER A 127 -0.75 -10.91 -12.04
CA SER A 127 -0.89 -11.87 -10.95
C SER A 127 -0.03 -13.12 -11.15
N LEU A 128 0.09 -13.92 -10.09
CA LEU A 128 0.84 -15.17 -10.10
C LEU A 128 0.39 -16.17 -11.18
N ARG A 129 -0.87 -16.08 -11.64
CA ARG A 129 -1.43 -16.93 -12.70
C ARG A 129 -1.60 -16.21 -14.05
N GLY A 130 -0.95 -15.06 -14.23
CA GLY A 130 -0.91 -14.36 -15.51
C GLY A 130 -2.08 -13.40 -15.78
N GLN A 131 -3.05 -13.26 -14.87
CA GLN A 131 -4.11 -12.25 -15.01
C GLN A 131 -3.48 -10.86 -14.86
N SER A 132 -3.64 -10.03 -15.89
CA SER A 132 -3.17 -8.65 -15.87
C SER A 132 -4.25 -7.72 -15.32
N PHE A 133 -3.84 -6.76 -14.50
CA PHE A 133 -4.67 -5.69 -13.95
C PHE A 133 -4.03 -4.36 -14.28
N LEU A 134 -4.83 -3.39 -14.71
CA LEU A 134 -4.39 -2.03 -14.93
C LEU A 134 -4.51 -1.24 -13.61
N SER A 135 -3.39 -0.76 -13.09
CA SER A 135 -3.30 0.04 -11.87
C SER A 135 -3.09 1.50 -12.20
N PHE A 136 -3.90 2.37 -11.59
CA PHE A 136 -3.87 3.81 -11.76
C PHE A 136 -3.52 4.46 -10.43
N ALA A 137 -2.45 5.24 -10.41
CA ALA A 137 -2.09 6.06 -9.26
C ALA A 137 -2.00 7.53 -9.63
N LYS A 138 -2.42 8.39 -8.71
CA LYS A 138 -2.25 9.83 -8.78
C LYS A 138 -1.55 10.32 -7.52
N SER A 139 -0.75 11.37 -7.66
CA SER A 139 -0.24 12.15 -6.52
C SER A 139 -1.19 13.32 -6.21
N ASP A 140 -0.84 14.07 -5.18
CA ASP A 140 -1.47 15.33 -4.77
C ASP A 140 -1.66 16.33 -5.92
N ASN A 141 -0.63 16.58 -6.73
CA ASN A 141 -0.65 17.57 -7.82
C ASN A 141 -1.42 17.15 -9.09
N PHE A 142 -2.11 16.00 -9.10
CA PHE A 142 -2.82 15.55 -10.30
C PHE A 142 -4.09 16.37 -10.57
N GLY A 143 -4.05 17.16 -11.65
CA GLY A 143 -5.18 17.98 -12.10
C GLY A 143 -5.13 19.45 -11.65
N ASP A 144 -4.07 19.83 -10.93
CA ASP A 144 -3.73 21.22 -10.59
C ASP A 144 -3.05 21.97 -11.74
#